data_AF-A0A962RKQ7-F1
#
_entry.id   AF-A0A962RKQ7-F1
#
_cell.length_a   1.000
_cell.length_b   1.000
_cell.length_c   1.000
_cell.angle_alpha   90.00
_cell.angle_beta   90.00
_cell.angle_gamma   90.00
#
_symmetry.space_group_name_H-M   'P 1'
#
loop_
_entity.id
_entity.type
_entity.pdbx_description
1 polymer ?
#
loop_
_entity_poly.entity_id
_entity_poly.type
_entity_poly.pdbx_seq_one_letter_code
_entity_poly.pdbx_strand_id
1 'polypeptide(L)'
;MRFEWRFAVGSVIALVHDVVITVGFFALLQIEFDLPVLAAVLAVIGYSLNDTIVVFDRIRENFRKMRRGTPEEIVNQSLNQTLSRTLMTSGTTLLVLIALFLVGGELIHNFSIALIFGVVIGTYSSIFVASSLALKLGVNRQDLISLPKEGDGVDARP
;
A
#
# COMPACT_ATOMS: atom_id res chain seq x y z
N MET A 1 0.77 -13.00 15.87
CA MET A 1 2.11 -12.74 15.31
C MET A 1 2.32 -13.30 13.89
N ARG A 2 1.89 -14.53 13.53
CA ARG A 2 2.16 -15.11 12.18
C ARG A 2 1.55 -14.33 10.99
N PHE A 3 0.42 -13.66 11.20
CA PHE A 3 -0.33 -13.00 10.13
C PHE A 3 0.15 -11.58 9.81
N GLU A 4 0.65 -10.83 10.81
CA GLU A 4 1.20 -9.48 10.61
C GLU A 4 2.49 -9.49 9.81
N TRP A 5 3.33 -10.52 9.96
CA TRP A 5 4.57 -10.64 9.20
C TRP A 5 4.34 -10.79 7.69
N ARG A 6 3.24 -11.47 7.28
CA ARG A 6 2.90 -11.64 5.85
C ARG A 6 2.57 -10.30 5.21
N PHE A 7 1.80 -9.45 5.90
CA PHE A 7 1.54 -8.08 5.43
C PHE A 7 2.80 -7.21 5.46
N ALA A 8 3.64 -7.31 6.50
CA ALA A 8 4.90 -6.57 6.56
C ALA A 8 5.81 -6.91 5.37
N VAL A 9 5.98 -8.19 5.04
CA VAL A 9 6.74 -8.63 3.87
C VAL A 9 6.08 -8.15 2.57
N GLY A 10 4.75 -8.22 2.47
CA GLY A 10 4.02 -7.69 1.32
C GLY A 10 4.22 -6.18 1.12
N SER A 11 4.21 -5.40 2.20
CA SER A 11 4.49 -3.97 2.16
C SER A 11 5.91 -3.70 1.69
N VAL A 12 6.90 -4.41 2.21
CA VAL A 12 8.30 -4.24 1.79
C VAL A 12 8.47 -4.55 0.31
N ILE A 13 7.85 -5.63 -0.20
CA ILE A 13 7.92 -5.98 -1.61
C ILE A 13 7.28 -4.89 -2.50
N ALA A 14 6.11 -4.37 -2.10
CA ALA A 14 5.45 -3.28 -2.81
C ALA A 14 6.34 -2.02 -2.86
N LEU A 15 7.01 -1.68 -1.74
CA LEU A 15 7.92 -0.54 -1.69
C LEU A 15 9.15 -0.73 -2.57
N VAL A 16 9.75 -1.92 -2.55
CA VAL A 16 10.89 -2.22 -3.44
C VAL A 16 10.47 -2.09 -4.89
N HIS A 17 9.30 -2.60 -5.26
CA HIS A 17 8.73 -2.44 -6.60
C HIS A 17 8.61 -0.95 -6.99
N ASP A 18 8.05 -0.12 -6.11
CA ASP A 18 7.81 1.29 -6.40
C ASP A 18 9.11 2.10 -6.53
N VAL A 19 10.11 1.84 -5.67
CA VAL A 19 11.42 2.47 -5.76
C VAL A 19 12.15 2.04 -7.03
N VAL A 20 12.14 0.74 -7.36
CA VAL A 20 12.80 0.22 -8.56
C VAL A 20 12.17 0.80 -9.82
N ILE A 21 10.84 0.91 -9.89
CA ILE A 21 10.15 1.50 -11.04
C ILE A 21 10.43 3.00 -11.13
N THR A 22 10.40 3.71 -10.00
CA THR A 22 10.66 5.15 -9.98
C THR A 22 12.09 5.47 -10.41
N VAL A 23 13.09 4.77 -9.86
CA VAL A 23 14.49 4.96 -10.26
C VAL A 23 14.74 4.47 -11.69
N GLY A 24 14.12 3.36 -12.08
CA GLY A 24 14.19 2.82 -13.43
C GLY A 24 13.64 3.79 -14.48
N PHE A 25 12.57 4.52 -14.17
CA PHE A 25 12.02 5.58 -15.03
C PHE A 25 13.04 6.70 -15.29
N PHE A 26 13.74 7.17 -14.25
CA PHE A 26 14.80 8.17 -14.40
C PHE A 26 15.97 7.64 -15.22
N ALA A 27 16.37 6.39 -14.98
CA ALA A 27 17.44 5.73 -15.74
C ALA A 27 17.08 5.56 -17.22
N LEU A 28 15.83 5.22 -17.54
CA LEU A 28 15.37 5.04 -18.92
C LEU A 28 15.29 6.36 -19.69
N LEU A 29 14.82 7.42 -19.04
CA LEU A 29 14.70 8.74 -19.65
C LEU A 29 15.98 9.56 -19.61
N GLN A 30 17.06 9.02 -19.01
CA GLN A 30 18.34 9.71 -18.84
C GLN A 30 18.18 11.08 -18.16
N ILE A 31 17.25 11.17 -17.20
CA ILE A 31 17.05 12.38 -16.40
C ILE A 31 18.12 12.43 -15.32
N GLU A 32 18.69 13.61 -15.07
CA GLU A 32 19.69 13.80 -14.02
C GLU A 32 19.15 13.39 -12.65
N PHE A 33 19.92 12.56 -11.94
CA PHE A 33 19.62 12.11 -10.59
C PHE A 33 20.42 12.94 -9.59
N ASP A 34 19.81 14.00 -9.08
CA ASP A 34 20.40 14.93 -8.13
C ASP A 34 19.80 14.77 -6.71
N LEU A 35 20.25 15.60 -5.76
CA LEU A 35 19.75 15.58 -4.38
C LEU A 35 18.23 15.81 -4.28
N PRO A 36 17.64 16.78 -5.00
CA PRO A 36 16.19 16.91 -5.11
C PRO A 36 15.49 15.62 -5.55
N VAL A 37 15.93 14.98 -6.63
CA VAL A 37 15.32 13.72 -7.08
C VAL A 37 15.43 12.63 -6.02
N LEU A 38 16.57 12.51 -5.32
CA LEU A 38 16.70 11.58 -4.20
C LEU A 38 15.68 11.87 -3.08
N ALA A 39 15.50 13.14 -2.73
CA ALA A 39 14.51 13.55 -1.73
C ALA A 39 13.08 13.20 -2.18
N ALA A 40 12.77 13.36 -3.46
CA ALA A 40 11.50 12.94 -4.03
C ALA A 40 11.29 11.43 -3.91
N VAL A 41 12.29 10.61 -4.22
CA VAL A 41 12.20 9.15 -4.05
C VAL A 41 11.90 8.76 -2.59
N LEU A 42 12.57 9.39 -1.63
CA LEU A 42 12.30 9.15 -0.20
C LEU A 42 10.87 9.54 0.20
N ALA A 43 10.35 10.63 -0.35
CA ALA A 43 8.97 11.04 -0.13
C ALA A 43 7.96 10.07 -0.76
N VAL A 44 8.24 9.54 -1.95
CA VAL A 44 7.41 8.51 -2.62
C VAL A 44 7.32 7.24 -1.79
N ILE A 45 8.41 6.82 -1.14
CA ILE A 45 8.40 5.67 -0.22
C ILE A 45 7.38 5.92 0.90
N GLY A 46 7.40 7.09 1.53
CA GLY A 46 6.45 7.44 2.59
C GLY A 46 4.99 7.44 2.09
N TYR A 47 4.77 7.99 0.89
CA TYR A 47 3.45 8.06 0.28
C TYR A 47 2.86 6.67 -0.03
N SER A 48 3.63 5.83 -0.74
CA SER A 48 3.21 4.48 -1.09
C SER A 48 3.01 3.58 0.13
N LEU A 49 3.90 3.70 1.13
CA LEU A 49 3.81 2.95 2.37
C LEU A 49 2.50 3.27 3.11
N ASN A 50 2.16 4.56 3.22
CA ASN A 50 0.92 5.01 3.84
C ASN A 50 -0.30 4.37 3.18
N ASP A 51 -0.40 4.42 1.86
CA ASP A 51 -1.55 3.87 1.14
C ASP A 51 -1.64 2.35 1.29
N THR A 52 -0.49 1.66 1.23
CA THR A 52 -0.42 0.21 1.44
C THR A 52 -0.86 -0.21 2.85
N ILE A 53 -0.48 0.54 3.89
CA ILE A 53 -0.92 0.28 5.27
C ILE A 53 -2.44 0.42 5.37
N VAL A 54 -3.02 1.49 4.83
CA VAL A 54 -4.47 1.73 4.91
C VAL A 54 -5.26 0.58 4.25
N VAL A 55 -4.78 0.08 3.10
CA VAL A 55 -5.39 -1.07 2.41
C VAL A 55 -5.25 -2.34 3.25
N PHE A 56 -4.06 -2.65 3.77
CA PHE A 56 -3.82 -3.84 4.58
C PHE A 56 -4.59 -3.84 5.90
N ASP A 57 -4.69 -2.70 6.57
CA ASP A 57 -5.50 -2.55 7.77
C ASP A 57 -6.98 -2.80 7.45
N ARG A 58 -7.48 -2.30 6.32
CA ARG A 58 -8.87 -2.53 5.91
C ARG A 58 -9.13 -3.98 5.52
N ILE A 59 -8.18 -4.63 4.87
CA ILE A 59 -8.23 -6.08 4.59
C ILE A 59 -8.32 -6.84 5.92
N ARG A 60 -7.43 -6.55 6.87
CA ARG A 60 -7.42 -7.17 8.19
C ARG A 60 -8.72 -6.95 8.97
N GLU A 61 -9.26 -5.74 8.91
CA GLU A 61 -10.52 -5.37 9.58
C GLU A 61 -11.71 -6.14 8.99
N ASN A 62 -11.85 -6.18 7.66
CA ASN A 62 -12.97 -6.87 7.01
C ASN A 62 -12.88 -8.39 7.18
N PHE A 63 -11.68 -8.98 7.18
CA PHE A 63 -11.52 -10.39 7.50
C PHE A 63 -12.00 -10.75 8.93
N ARG A 64 -11.91 -9.82 9.88
CA ARG A 64 -12.44 -10.00 11.25
C ARG A 64 -13.95 -9.72 11.34
N LYS A 65 -14.47 -8.74 10.60
CA LYS A 65 -15.89 -8.34 10.65
C LYS A 65 -16.81 -9.23 9.80
N MET A 66 -16.34 -9.72 8.65
CA MET A 66 -17.16 -10.46 7.69
C MET A 66 -17.23 -11.95 8.03
N ARG A 67 -18.37 -12.37 8.60
CA ARG A 67 -18.66 -13.78 8.94
C ARG A 67 -18.90 -14.69 7.74
N ARG A 68 -19.19 -14.13 6.56
CA ARG A 68 -19.43 -14.87 5.30
C ARG A 68 -18.68 -14.19 4.15
N GLY A 69 -18.34 -14.98 3.13
CA GLY A 69 -17.61 -14.53 1.93
C GLY A 69 -16.24 -15.19 1.77
N THR A 70 -15.78 -15.30 0.52
CA THR A 70 -14.46 -15.83 0.15
C THR A 70 -13.36 -14.80 0.44
N PRO A 71 -12.09 -15.21 0.59
CA PRO A 71 -10.98 -14.27 0.74
C PRO A 71 -10.92 -13.20 -0.36
N GLU A 72 -11.26 -13.57 -1.60
CA GLU A 72 -11.34 -12.65 -2.74
C GLU A 72 -12.43 -11.59 -2.57
N GLU A 73 -13.63 -12.00 -2.15
CA GLU A 73 -14.73 -11.06 -1.89
C GLU A 73 -14.38 -10.07 -0.77
N ILE A 74 -13.74 -10.56 0.30
CA ILE A 74 -13.32 -9.72 1.43
C ILE A 74 -12.26 -8.71 0.98
N VAL A 75 -11.24 -9.15 0.24
CA VAL A 75 -10.19 -8.26 -0.29
C VAL A 75 -10.78 -7.24 -1.25
N ASN A 76 -11.66 -7.65 -2.16
CA ASN A 76 -12.32 -6.75 -3.11
C ASN A 76 -13.19 -5.71 -2.39
N GLN A 77 -13.92 -6.11 -1.35
CA GLN A 77 -14.71 -5.18 -0.56
C GLN A 77 -13.82 -4.18 0.22
N SER A 78 -12.69 -4.64 0.75
CA SER A 78 -11.71 -3.75 1.39
C SER A 78 -11.14 -2.72 0.42
N LEU A 79 -10.76 -3.15 -0.79
CA LEU A 79 -10.26 -2.24 -1.83
C LEU A 79 -11.28 -1.18 -2.19
N ASN A 80 -12.53 -1.57 -2.45
CA ASN A 80 -13.58 -0.61 -2.79
C ASN A 80 -13.83 0.43 -1.67
N GLN A 81 -13.68 0.03 -0.41
CA GLN A 81 -13.83 0.94 0.73
C GLN A 81 -12.66 1.91 0.90
N THR A 82 -11.45 1.52 0.51
CA THR A 82 -10.26 2.39 0.60
C THR A 82 -10.04 3.22 -0.65
N LEU A 83 -10.53 2.77 -1.81
CA LEU A 83 -10.29 3.38 -3.12
C LEU A 83 -10.64 4.86 -3.16
N SER A 84 -11.82 5.26 -2.66
CA SER A 84 -12.20 6.67 -2.63
C SER A 84 -11.26 7.52 -1.77
N ARG A 85 -10.78 6.99 -0.64
CA ARG A 85 -9.82 7.71 0.22
C ARG A 85 -8.48 7.87 -0.50
N THR A 86 -7.94 6.76 -1.00
CA THR A 86 -6.64 6.70 -1.68
C THR A 86 -6.62 7.59 -2.92
N LEU A 87 -7.68 7.59 -3.74
CA LEU A 87 -7.76 8.46 -4.91
C LEU A 87 -7.91 9.94 -4.55
N MET A 88 -8.62 10.27 -3.46
CA MET A 88 -8.76 11.65 -3.01
C MET A 88 -7.43 12.19 -2.46
N THR A 89 -6.69 11.39 -1.69
CA THR A 89 -5.38 11.78 -1.17
C THR A 89 -4.35 11.90 -2.28
N SER A 90 -4.35 11.00 -3.26
CA SER A 90 -3.40 11.05 -4.38
C SER A 90 -3.76 12.12 -5.39
N GLY A 91 -5.04 12.29 -5.70
CA GLY A 91 -5.53 13.36 -6.57
C GLY A 91 -5.20 14.76 -6.04
N THR A 92 -5.43 15.02 -4.75
CA THR A 92 -5.08 16.33 -4.16
C THR A 92 -3.58 16.58 -4.12
N THR A 93 -2.79 15.55 -3.84
CA THR A 93 -1.32 15.63 -3.91
C THR A 93 -0.85 15.92 -5.34
N LEU A 94 -1.38 15.18 -6.32
CA LEU A 94 -1.06 15.38 -7.74
C LEU A 94 -1.42 16.78 -8.21
N LEU A 95 -2.52 17.38 -7.75
CA LEU A 95 -2.87 18.76 -8.08
C LEU A 95 -1.76 19.74 -7.66
N VAL A 96 -1.27 19.62 -6.42
CA VAL A 96 -0.16 20.45 -5.91
C VAL A 96 1.11 20.20 -6.72
N LEU A 97 1.43 18.94 -7.01
CA LEU A 97 2.63 18.58 -7.75
C LEU A 97 2.58 19.07 -9.21
N ILE A 98 1.42 19.04 -9.86
CA ILE A 98 1.23 19.60 -11.21
C ILE A 98 1.45 21.13 -11.18
N ALA A 99 0.95 21.82 -10.16
CA ALA A 99 1.20 23.25 -10.00
C ALA A 99 2.71 23.53 -9.82
N LEU A 100 3.41 22.73 -9.02
CA LEU A 100 4.86 22.82 -8.85
C LEU A 100 5.63 22.49 -10.14
N PHE A 101 5.18 21.51 -10.90
CA PHE A 101 5.79 21.16 -12.18
C PHE A 101 5.69 22.29 -13.22
N LEU A 102 4.53 22.96 -13.27
CA LEU A 102 4.27 24.04 -14.24
C LEU A 102 4.87 25.39 -13.82
N VAL A 103 4.87 25.70 -12.52
CA VAL A 103 5.20 27.05 -12.00
C VAL A 103 6.50 27.08 -11.17
N GLY A 104 7.04 25.92 -10.80
CA GLY A 104 8.12 25.80 -9.83
C GLY A 104 9.54 26.17 -10.31
N GLY A 105 9.76 26.29 -11.62
CA GLY A 105 11.08 26.57 -12.20
C GLY A 105 12.00 25.33 -12.26
N GLU A 106 13.21 25.53 -12.79
CA GLU A 106 14.12 24.43 -13.16
C GLU A 106 14.58 23.57 -11.97
N LEU A 107 14.84 24.18 -10.82
CA LEU A 107 15.39 23.49 -9.64
C LEU A 107 14.46 22.39 -9.09
N ILE A 108 13.15 22.60 -9.14
CA ILE A 108 12.16 21.66 -8.62
C ILE A 108 11.39 20.94 -9.73
N HIS A 109 11.79 21.13 -10.98
CA HIS A 109 11.13 20.48 -12.12
C HIS A 109 11.31 18.96 -12.07
N ASN A 110 12.56 18.49 -11.97
CA ASN A 110 12.88 17.06 -11.87
C ASN A 110 12.34 16.45 -10.57
N PHE A 111 12.37 17.21 -9.47
CA PHE A 111 11.73 16.84 -8.21
C PHE A 111 10.22 16.59 -8.37
N SER A 112 9.53 17.51 -9.05
CA SER A 112 8.08 17.42 -9.26
C SER A 112 7.72 16.26 -10.19
N ILE A 113 8.50 16.03 -11.26
CA ILE A 113 8.35 14.85 -12.13
C ILE A 113 8.50 13.56 -11.31
N ALA A 114 9.54 13.47 -10.47
CA ALA A 114 9.79 12.31 -9.63
C ALA A 114 8.61 12.01 -8.70
N LEU A 115 8.08 13.04 -8.03
CA LEU A 115 6.92 12.88 -7.15
C LEU A 115 5.64 12.53 -7.91
N ILE A 116 5.36 13.17 -9.06
CA ILE A 116 4.18 12.87 -9.86
C ILE A 116 4.20 11.41 -10.27
N PHE A 117 5.32 10.96 -10.85
CA PHE A 117 5.46 9.58 -11.29
C PHE A 117 5.36 8.61 -10.12
N GLY A 118 6.07 8.88 -9.02
CA GLY A 118 6.07 8.01 -7.85
C GLY A 118 4.71 7.94 -7.14
N VAL A 119 3.95 9.03 -7.04
CA VAL A 119 2.59 9.02 -6.48
C VAL A 119 1.66 8.20 -7.37
N VAL A 120 1.74 8.33 -8.70
CA VAL A 120 0.92 7.53 -9.63
C VAL A 120 1.23 6.04 -9.48
N ILE A 121 2.52 5.67 -9.49
CA ILE A 121 2.95 4.27 -9.33
C ILE A 121 2.58 3.74 -7.95
N GLY A 122 2.81 4.50 -6.87
CA GLY A 122 2.48 4.09 -5.51
C GLY A 122 0.97 3.92 -5.27
N THR A 123 0.15 4.80 -5.85
CA THR A 123 -1.32 4.68 -5.81
C THR A 123 -1.78 3.41 -6.52
N TYR A 124 -1.21 3.13 -7.70
CA TYR A 124 -1.51 1.91 -8.44
C TYR A 124 -1.05 0.66 -7.67
N SER A 125 0.20 0.65 -7.21
CA SER A 125 0.84 -0.46 -6.52
C SER A 125 0.10 -0.81 -5.22
N SER A 126 -0.21 0.17 -4.38
CA SER A 126 -0.93 -0.04 -3.12
C SER A 126 -2.33 -0.65 -3.30
N ILE A 127 -2.97 -0.51 -4.47
CA ILE A 127 -4.28 -1.11 -4.77
C ILE A 127 -4.12 -2.52 -5.37
N PHE A 128 -3.25 -2.68 -6.36
CA PHE A 128 -3.13 -3.93 -7.14
C PHE A 128 -2.12 -4.92 -6.56
N VAL A 129 -0.97 -4.44 -6.09
CA VAL A 129 0.07 -5.27 -5.50
C VAL A 129 -0.38 -5.76 -4.14
N ALA A 130 -1.01 -4.91 -3.31
CA ALA A 130 -1.56 -5.29 -2.02
C ALA A 130 -2.64 -6.39 -2.12
N SER A 131 -3.57 -6.25 -3.06
CA SER A 131 -4.64 -7.24 -3.26
C SER A 131 -4.10 -8.58 -3.77
N SER A 132 -3.18 -8.55 -4.73
CA SER A 132 -2.53 -9.77 -5.23
C SER A 132 -1.67 -10.48 -4.17
N LEU A 133 -0.96 -9.72 -3.32
CA LEU A 133 -0.17 -10.26 -2.21
C LEU A 133 -1.07 -10.82 -1.11
N ALA A 134 -2.15 -10.15 -0.75
CA ALA A 134 -3.11 -10.67 0.23
C ALA A 134 -3.71 -12.01 -0.21
N LEU A 135 -3.97 -12.19 -1.51
CA LEU A 135 -4.47 -13.45 -2.06
C LEU A 135 -3.39 -14.53 -2.23
N LYS A 136 -2.20 -14.17 -2.74
CA LYS A 136 -1.07 -15.10 -2.92
C LYS A 136 -0.46 -15.57 -1.61
N LEU A 137 -0.46 -14.71 -0.59
CA LEU A 137 -0.09 -15.07 0.77
C LEU A 137 -1.22 -15.86 1.44
N GLY A 138 -1.98 -16.68 0.71
CA GLY A 138 -2.87 -17.72 1.23
C GLY A 138 -3.61 -17.34 2.50
N VAL A 139 -4.20 -16.14 2.52
CA VAL A 139 -4.95 -15.64 3.67
C VAL A 139 -6.18 -16.51 3.80
N ASN A 140 -6.10 -17.49 4.69
CA ASN A 140 -7.18 -18.41 4.97
C ASN A 140 -7.90 -17.92 6.22
N ARG A 141 -9.23 -18.03 6.25
CA ARG A 141 -10.07 -17.54 7.35
C ARG A 141 -9.62 -18.07 8.73
N GLN A 142 -9.02 -19.26 8.74
CA GLN A 142 -8.51 -19.95 9.91
C GLN A 142 -7.27 -19.27 10.55
N ASP A 143 -6.50 -18.47 9.80
CA ASP A 143 -5.36 -17.72 10.35
C ASP A 143 -5.80 -16.44 11.12
N LEU A 144 -7.05 -16.01 10.92
CA LEU A 144 -7.63 -14.80 11.51
C LEU A 144 -8.52 -15.08 12.72
N ILE A 145 -9.07 -16.30 12.79
CA ILE A 145 -9.71 -16.83 13.97
C ILE A 145 -8.59 -17.48 14.78
N SER A 146 -7.97 -16.73 15.70
CA SER A 146 -7.36 -17.39 16.85
C SER A 146 -8.47 -18.27 17.44
N LEU A 147 -8.30 -19.60 17.41
CA LEU A 147 -9.17 -20.52 18.12
C LEU A 147 -9.44 -19.92 19.51
N PRO A 148 -10.70 -19.89 19.99
CA PRO A 148 -10.92 -19.70 21.42
C PRO A 148 -9.97 -20.68 22.11
N LYS A 149 -9.20 -20.20 23.09
CA LYS A 149 -8.44 -21.11 23.97
C LYS A 149 -9.39 -22.22 24.41
N GLU A 150 -9.24 -23.41 23.85
CA GLU A 150 -9.80 -24.62 24.43
C GLU A 150 -8.77 -25.09 25.45
N GLY A 151 -9.10 -24.82 26.72
CA GLY A 151 -8.20 -25.01 27.85
C GLY A 151 -8.63 -24.24 29.09
N ASP A 152 -9.92 -24.30 29.41
CA ASP A 152 -10.40 -24.47 30.79
C ASP A 152 -11.70 -25.29 30.68
N GLY A 153 -11.53 -26.52 30.20
CA GLY A 153 -12.50 -27.57 30.39
C GLY A 153 -12.24 -28.22 31.74
N VAL A 154 -13.33 -28.45 32.48
CA VAL A 154 -13.42 -29.38 33.61
C VAL A 154 -12.98 -28.80 34.96
N ASP A 155 -13.84 -27.99 35.55
CA ASP A 155 -14.36 -28.38 36.86
C ASP A 155 -15.84 -28.75 36.69
N ALA A 156 -16.12 -30.02 36.98
CA ALA A 156 -17.39 -30.67 36.78
C ALA A 156 -18.51 -30.05 37.64
N ARG A 157 -19.72 -30.03 37.06
CA ARG A 157 -21.02 -29.91 37.73
C ARG A 157 -21.15 -30.94 38.87
N PRO A 158 -22.09 -30.84 39.85
CA PRO A 158 -23.21 -29.90 40.00
C PRO A 158 -23.19 -29.06 41.30
#